data_AF-A0A449BET5-F1
#
_entry.id   AF-A0A449BET5-F1
#
_cell.length_a   1.000
_cell.length_b   1.000
_cell.length_c   1.000
_cell.angle_alpha   90.00
_cell.angle_beta   90.00
_cell.angle_gamma   90.00
#
_symmetry.space_group_name_H-M   'P 1'
#
loop_
_entity.id
_entity.type
_entity.pdbx_description
1 polymer ?
#
loop_
_entity_poly.entity_id
_entity_poly.type
_entity_poly.pdbx_seq_one_letter_code
_entity_poly.pdbx_strand_id
1 'polypeptide(L)'
;MGLLETVKKSLLIPLSENYADDELNNHILACKNLLITTGIKPEVANSHPIAHSLVVIYCKTFFGFKSDGSVKELPKSFEMLLNQLALSSGDSYVSE
;
A
#
# COMPACT_ATOMS: atom_id res chain seq x y z
N MET A 1 -13.02 -8.32 -5.53
CA MET A 1 -13.12 -7.38 -4.39
C MET A 1 -12.12 -6.27 -4.68
N GLY A 2 -12.56 -5.01 -4.62
CA GLY A 2 -11.71 -3.86 -4.89
C GLY A 2 -10.64 -3.66 -3.81
N LEU A 3 -9.57 -2.94 -4.14
CA LEU A 3 -8.51 -2.60 -3.18
C LEU A 3 -9.07 -1.76 -2.02
N LEU A 4 -9.92 -0.78 -2.31
CA LEU A 4 -10.61 0.03 -1.30
C LEU A 4 -11.46 -0.81 -0.36
N GLU A 5 -12.27 -1.74 -0.90
CA GLU A 5 -13.10 -2.67 -0.09
C GLU A 5 -12.23 -3.53 0.84
N THR A 6 -11.07 -3.96 0.35
CA THR A 6 -10.10 -4.75 1.13
C THR A 6 -9.51 -3.93 2.28
N VAL A 7 -9.14 -2.68 2.00
CA VAL A 7 -8.63 -1.75 3.01
C VAL A 7 -9.72 -1.44 4.06
N LYS A 8 -10.96 -1.13 3.65
CA LYS A 8 -12.10 -0.89 4.56
C LYS A 8 -12.33 -2.07 5.50
N LYS A 9 -12.40 -3.29 4.96
CA LYS A 9 -12.52 -4.51 5.78
C LYS A 9 -11.36 -4.67 6.76
N SER A 10 -10.14 -4.37 6.33
CA SER A 10 -8.95 -4.49 7.17
C SER A 10 -8.94 -3.51 8.36
N LEU A 11 -9.60 -2.37 8.21
CA LEU A 11 -9.81 -1.32 9.21
C LEU A 11 -11.12 -1.49 10.00
N LEU A 12 -11.87 -2.57 9.75
CA LEU A 12 -13.19 -2.81 10.33
C LEU A 12 -14.23 -1.72 10.01
N ILE A 13 -14.08 -1.04 8.89
CA ILE A 13 -15.04 -0.05 8.38
C ILE A 13 -16.09 -0.79 7.54
N PRO A 14 -17.40 -0.66 7.85
CA PRO A 14 -18.46 -1.25 7.06
C PRO A 14 -18.41 -0.79 5.60
N LEU A 15 -18.71 -1.68 4.64
CA LEU A 15 -18.69 -1.31 3.22
C LEU A 15 -19.73 -0.24 2.84
N SER A 16 -20.78 -0.09 3.66
CA SER A 16 -21.83 0.92 3.50
C SER A 16 -21.40 2.33 3.94
N GLU A 17 -20.32 2.44 4.72
CA GLU A 17 -19.83 3.71 5.28
C GLU A 17 -18.78 4.33 4.37
N ASN A 18 -18.98 5.56 3.89
CA ASN A 18 -18.10 6.19 2.90
C ASN A 18 -17.30 7.38 3.45
N TYR A 19 -17.44 7.70 4.74
CA TYR A 19 -16.80 8.87 5.36
C TYR A 19 -15.25 8.87 5.27
N ALA A 20 -14.65 7.68 5.13
CA ALA A 20 -13.21 7.48 5.07
C ALA A 20 -12.68 7.28 3.64
N ASP A 21 -13.56 7.20 2.63
CA ASP A 21 -13.16 6.73 1.30
C ASP A 21 -12.12 7.65 0.65
N ASP A 22 -12.26 8.97 0.81
CA ASP A 22 -11.31 9.94 0.25
C ASP A 22 -9.92 9.83 0.90
N GLU A 23 -9.86 9.73 2.23
CA GLU A 23 -8.60 9.54 2.97
C GLU A 23 -7.92 8.23 2.58
N LEU A 24 -8.69 7.14 2.50
CA LEU A 24 -8.16 5.83 2.11
C LEU A 24 -7.68 5.83 0.65
N ASN A 25 -8.41 6.44 -0.28
CA ASN A 25 -7.98 6.55 -1.66
C ASN A 25 -6.67 7.35 -1.79
N ASN A 26 -6.52 8.42 -1.01
CA ASN A 26 -5.27 9.20 -0.96
C ASN A 26 -4.10 8.36 -0.43
N HIS A 27 -4.30 7.60 0.64
CA HIS A 27 -3.25 6.69 1.15
C HIS A 27 -2.92 5.56 0.18
N ILE A 28 -3.92 4.97 -0.48
CA ILE A 28 -3.74 3.96 -1.52
C ILE A 28 -2.87 4.53 -2.65
N LEU A 29 -3.19 5.74 -3.13
CA LEU A 29 -2.44 6.39 -4.20
C LEU A 29 -1.01 6.72 -3.76
N ALA A 30 -0.83 7.27 -2.56
CA ALA A 30 0.48 7.58 -2.00
C ALA A 30 1.36 6.33 -1.88
N CYS A 31 0.80 5.22 -1.39
CA CYS A 31 1.51 3.95 -1.31
C CYS A 31 1.90 3.43 -2.70
N LYS A 32 0.98 3.44 -3.67
CA LYS A 32 1.30 3.02 -5.05
C LYS A 32 2.42 3.86 -5.66
N ASN A 33 2.38 5.18 -5.46
CA ASN A 33 3.44 6.07 -5.93
C ASN A 33 4.78 5.74 -5.27
N LEU A 34 4.79 5.45 -3.96
CA LEU A 34 5.98 4.96 -3.26
C LEU A 34 6.53 3.69 -3.92
N LEU A 35 5.68 2.68 -4.16
CA LEU A 35 6.11 1.44 -4.83
C LEU A 35 6.75 1.73 -6.19
N ILE A 36 6.12 2.59 -7.00
CA ILE A 36 6.64 2.95 -8.32
C ILE A 36 8.00 3.66 -8.20
N THR A 37 8.16 4.58 -7.26
CA THR A 37 9.43 5.32 -7.05
C THR A 37 10.56 4.41 -6.58
N THR A 38 10.25 3.25 -6.00
CA THR A 38 11.25 2.23 -5.61
C THR A 38 11.68 1.31 -6.76
N GLY A 39 11.17 1.53 -7.98
CA GLY A 39 11.52 0.77 -9.18
C GLY A 39 10.53 -0.34 -9.55
N ILE A 40 9.40 -0.46 -8.84
CA ILE A 40 8.37 -1.45 -9.18
C ILE A 40 7.54 -0.93 -10.37
N LYS A 41 7.34 -1.77 -11.39
CA LYS A 41 6.55 -1.40 -12.57
C LYS A 41 5.09 -1.06 -12.16
N PRO A 42 4.44 -0.06 -12.79
CA PRO A 42 3.06 0.33 -12.45
C PRO A 42 2.05 -0.82 -12.54
N GLU A 43 2.21 -1.73 -13.50
CA GLU A 43 1.39 -2.94 -13.64
C GLU A 43 1.46 -3.85 -12.41
N VAL A 44 2.67 -4.04 -11.86
CA VAL A 44 2.93 -4.83 -10.64
C VAL A 44 2.37 -4.10 -9.42
N ALA A 45 2.60 -2.80 -9.30
CA ALA A 45 2.07 -1.99 -8.19
C ALA A 45 0.53 -2.00 -8.13
N ASN A 46 -0.15 -2.19 -9.26
CA ASN A 46 -1.61 -2.22 -9.33
C ASN A 46 -2.23 -3.61 -9.16
N SER A 47 -1.55 -4.68 -9.58
CA SER A 47 -2.13 -6.03 -9.66
C SER A 47 -1.51 -7.06 -8.72
N HIS A 48 -0.27 -6.83 -8.26
CA HIS A 48 0.47 -7.86 -7.53
C HIS A 48 -0.06 -8.02 -6.09
N PRO A 49 -0.29 -9.26 -5.61
CA PRO A 49 -0.82 -9.51 -4.26
C PRO A 49 0.03 -8.91 -3.13
N ILE A 50 1.37 -8.91 -3.29
CA ILE A 50 2.27 -8.26 -2.32
C ILE A 50 2.10 -6.74 -2.35
N ALA A 51 1.90 -6.12 -3.52
CA ALA A 51 1.62 -4.69 -3.62
C ALA A 51 0.32 -4.33 -2.90
N HIS A 52 -0.73 -5.16 -3.03
CA HIS A 52 -1.98 -4.96 -2.29
C HIS A 52 -1.77 -5.09 -0.78
N SER A 53 -0.97 -6.06 -0.33
CA SER A 53 -0.62 -6.23 1.08
C SER A 53 0.14 -5.02 1.63
N LEU A 54 1.09 -4.48 0.87
CA LEU A 54 1.83 -3.26 1.20
C LEU A 54 0.88 -2.07 1.35
N VAL A 55 -0.06 -1.90 0.42
CA VAL A 55 -1.09 -0.85 0.50
C VAL A 55 -1.94 -0.98 1.76
N VAL A 56 -2.36 -2.21 2.12
CA VAL A 56 -3.15 -2.44 3.33
C VAL A 56 -2.34 -2.06 4.59
N ILE A 57 -1.07 -2.45 4.68
CA ILE A 57 -0.20 -2.09 5.80
C ILE A 57 -0.05 -0.56 5.88
N TYR A 58 0.23 0.08 4.74
CA TYR A 58 0.41 1.53 4.66
C TYR A 58 -0.84 2.28 5.13
N CYS A 59 -2.01 1.90 4.62
CA CYS A 59 -3.28 2.51 5.04
C CYS A 59 -3.55 2.28 6.52
N LYS A 60 -3.29 1.08 7.06
CA LYS A 60 -3.45 0.80 8.50
C LYS A 60 -2.55 1.64 9.39
N THR A 61 -1.31 1.84 8.96
CA THR A 61 -0.39 2.71 9.69
C THR A 61 -0.94 4.12 9.69
N PHE A 62 -1.31 4.67 8.54
CA PHE A 62 -1.54 6.11 8.41
C PHE A 62 -2.99 6.57 8.59
N PHE A 63 -3.96 5.68 8.49
CA PHE A 63 -5.36 6.02 8.73
C PHE A 63 -5.58 6.57 10.14
N GLY A 64 -6.35 7.67 10.23
CA GLY A 64 -6.67 8.31 11.50
C GLY A 64 -5.43 8.85 12.21
N PHE A 65 -4.54 9.49 11.47
CA PHE A 65 -3.38 10.19 12.04
C PHE A 65 -3.78 11.06 13.23
N LYS A 66 -2.99 10.96 14.30
CA LYS A 66 -3.30 11.63 15.57
C LYS A 66 -3.08 13.13 15.41
N SER A 67 -3.98 13.92 15.99
CA SER A 67 -3.90 15.37 16.08
C SER A 67 -2.71 15.90 16.91
N ASP A 68 -1.92 15.00 17.52
CA ASP A 68 -0.74 15.31 18.34
C ASP A 68 0.55 15.49 17.53
N GLY A 69 0.49 15.36 16.20
CA GLY A 69 1.64 15.54 15.31
C GLY A 69 2.67 14.39 15.35
N SER A 70 2.38 13.30 16.07
CA SER A 70 3.25 12.13 16.08
C SER A 70 3.21 11.38 14.76
N VAL A 71 4.39 11.07 14.22
CA VAL A 71 4.52 10.26 13.00
C VAL A 71 4.46 8.78 13.38
N LYS A 72 3.50 8.05 12.82
CA LYS A 72 3.47 6.58 12.95
C LYS A 72 4.51 5.98 12.02
N GLU A 73 5.37 5.12 12.54
CA GLU A 73 6.36 4.43 11.72
C GLU A 73 5.74 3.24 10.99
N LEU A 74 6.22 2.96 9.78
CA LEU A 74 5.88 1.74 9.09
C LEU A 74 6.51 0.54 9.81
N PRO A 75 5.80 -0.58 9.95
CA PRO A 75 6.37 -1.77 10.58
C PRO A 75 7.52 -2.31 9.71
N LYS A 76 8.54 -2.90 10.35
CA LYS A 76 9.69 -3.51 9.65
C LYS A 76 9.30 -4.52 8.56
N SER A 77 8.15 -5.19 8.73
CA SER A 77 7.60 -6.11 7.73
C SER A 77 7.25 -5.43 6.41
N PHE A 78 6.92 -4.13 6.42
CA PHE A 78 6.68 -3.34 5.22
C PHE A 78 7.92 -3.28 4.34
N GLU A 79 9.08 -2.89 4.92
CA GLU A 79 10.34 -2.81 4.19
C GLU A 79 10.79 -4.17 3.65
N MET A 80 10.63 -5.24 4.44
CA MET A 80 10.95 -6.60 3.98
C MET A 80 10.14 -6.99 2.76
N LEU A 81 8.82 -6.78 2.78
CA LEU A 81 7.93 -7.09 1.66
C LEU A 81 8.19 -6.20 0.44
N LEU A 82 8.51 -4.92 0.67
CA LEU A 82 8.88 -3.99 -0.38
C LEU A 82 10.15 -4.45 -1.10
N ASN A 83 11.18 -4.81 -0.34
CA ASN A 83 12.44 -5.31 -0.90
C ASN A 83 12.24 -6.61 -1.66
N GLN A 84 11.45 -7.55 -1.12
CA GLN A 84 11.11 -8.78 -1.82
C GLN A 84 10.42 -8.50 -3.15
N LEU A 85 9.44 -7.59 -3.15
CA LEU A 85 8.72 -7.21 -4.36
C LEU A 85 9.64 -6.51 -5.36
N ALA A 86 10.47 -5.56 -4.91
CA ALA A 86 11.39 -4.84 -5.78
C ALA A 86 12.40 -5.79 -6.45
N LEU A 87 12.96 -6.74 -5.69
CA LEU A 87 13.90 -7.74 -6.20
C LEU A 87 13.23 -8.73 -7.15
N SER A 88 12.00 -9.18 -6.87
CA SER A 88 11.29 -10.12 -7.75
C SER A 88 10.73 -9.46 -9.02
N SER A 89 10.53 -8.13 -8.99
CA SER A 89 10.02 -7.36 -10.13
C SER A 89 11.11 -6.99 -11.16
N GLY A 90 12.39 -7.16 -10.79
CA GLY A 90 13.55 -6.71 -11.55
C GLY A 90 14.02 -7.65 -12.67
N ASP A 91 13.42 -8.82 -12.84
CA ASP A 91 13.99 -9.90 -13.66
C ASP A 91 13.58 -9.84 -15.14
N SER A 92 13.81 -8.71 -15.82
CA SER A 92 13.53 -8.60 -17.27
C SER A 92 14.63 -7.94 -18.12
N TYR A 93 15.83 -7.68 -17.59
CA TYR A 93 16.91 -7.05 -18.38
C TYR A 93 18.32 -7.59 -18.08
N VAL A 94 18.46 -8.91 -18.00
CA VAL A 94 19.77 -9.55 -18.25
C VAL A 94 19.57 -10.59 -19.34
N SER A 95 19.44 -10.12 -20.58
CA SER A 95 19.73 -10.94 -21.75
C SER A 95 21.16 -10.63 -22.19
N GLU A 96 21.88 -11.72 -22.45
CA GLU A 96 23.31 -11.86 -22.78
C GLU A 96 23.90 -10.85 -23.77
#